data_AF-A0ABD3NEQ3-F1
#
_entry.id   AF-A0ABD3NEQ3-F1
#
_cell.length_a   1.000
_cell.length_b   1.000
_cell.length_c   1.000
_cell.angle_alpha   90.00
_cell.angle_beta   90.00
_cell.angle_gamma   90.00
#
_symmetry.space_group_name_H-M   'P 1'
#
loop_
_entity.id
_entity.type
_entity.pdbx_description
1 polymer ?
#
loop_
_entity_poly.entity_id
_entity_poly.type
_entity_poly.pdbx_seq_one_letter_code
_entity_poly.pdbx_strand_id
1 'polypeptide(L)'
;MGEDQEVPLIPVKKTPLKKPHMVFGLCDTRRAIVILNILTMILAIPAILLWVKLSEAAKGETKHSNIQLTPEQTSMILSTYPEMLATYGITIVASLIALCGASHFSMPMIQVAAFLYLGQMGLSIWQYLVLENWFALGVDVGVTLLWIYPHAVFLWELDSGVLTKLSYEPHCICCSNSGQIADEVQETFSKV
;
A
#
# COMPACT_ATOMS: atom_id res chain seq x y z
N MET A 1 -9.36 46.73 31.99
CA MET A 1 -10.18 45.71 31.30
C MET A 1 -9.25 44.53 31.08
N GLY A 2 -9.27 43.57 32.00
CA GLY A 2 -8.51 42.34 31.87
C GLY A 2 -9.37 41.34 31.12
N GLU A 3 -8.82 40.74 30.07
CA GLU A 3 -9.45 39.62 29.39
C GLU A 3 -9.33 38.40 30.31
N ASP A 4 -10.47 37.88 30.74
CA ASP A 4 -10.57 36.63 31.49
C ASP A 4 -10.10 35.49 30.59
N GLN A 5 -8.90 35.00 30.87
CA GLN A 5 -8.32 33.83 30.24
C GLN A 5 -9.02 32.60 30.83
N GLU A 6 -10.03 32.06 30.13
CA GLU A 6 -10.68 30.80 30.49
C GLU A 6 -9.63 29.67 30.49
N VAL A 7 -9.15 29.32 31.67
CA VAL A 7 -8.30 28.14 31.88
C VAL A 7 -9.20 26.91 31.75
N PRO A 8 -8.97 26.01 30.79
CA PRO A 8 -9.77 24.79 30.69
C PRO A 8 -9.60 23.94 31.95
N LEU A 9 -10.70 23.79 32.71
CA LEU A 9 -10.80 23.14 34.02
C LEU A 9 -10.62 21.62 34.02
N ILE A 10 -10.38 21.02 32.85
CA ILE A 10 -10.14 19.58 32.74
C ILE A 10 -8.69 19.41 32.29
N PRO A 11 -7.80 18.86 33.12
CA PRO A 11 -6.49 18.46 32.63
C PRO A 11 -6.74 17.45 31.52
N VAL A 12 -6.51 17.86 30.27
CA VAL A 12 -6.42 16.93 29.15
C VAL A 12 -5.30 15.98 29.54
N LYS A 13 -5.67 14.80 30.02
CA LYS A 13 -4.74 13.73 30.31
C LYS A 13 -4.00 13.53 29.00
N LYS A 14 -2.74 14.00 28.92
CA LYS A 14 -1.85 13.75 27.79
C LYS A 14 -1.65 12.25 27.78
N THR A 15 -2.57 11.52 27.16
CA THR A 15 -2.38 10.12 26.86
C THR A 15 -1.09 10.07 26.06
N PRO A 16 -0.07 9.31 26.49
CA PRO A 16 1.19 9.28 25.76
C PRO A 16 0.86 8.93 24.31
N LEU A 17 1.18 9.84 23.40
CA LEU A 17 0.94 9.65 21.98
C LEU A 17 1.74 8.40 21.58
N LYS A 18 1.03 7.29 21.34
CA LYS A 18 1.67 6.05 20.91
C LYS A 18 2.38 6.33 19.59
N LYS A 19 3.66 5.98 19.51
CA LYS A 19 4.45 6.20 18.30
C LYS A 19 3.90 5.32 17.17
N PRO A 20 3.78 5.84 15.94
CA PRO A 20 3.41 5.03 14.80
C PRO A 20 4.48 3.96 14.53
N HIS A 21 4.06 2.83 13.97
CA HIS A 21 4.91 1.74 13.55
C HIS A 21 5.72 2.15 12.34
N MET A 22 7.00 1.79 12.38
CA MET A 22 7.89 1.87 11.23
C MET A 22 7.70 0.62 10.39
N VAL A 23 7.29 0.78 9.12
CA VAL A 23 7.08 -0.34 8.20
C VAL A 23 8.05 -0.21 7.03
N PHE A 24 8.88 -1.23 6.81
CA PHE A 24 9.95 -1.26 5.79
C PHE A 24 10.92 -0.07 5.85
N GLY A 25 11.25 0.38 7.07
CA GLY A 25 12.11 1.56 7.26
C GLY A 25 11.43 2.89 6.93
N LEU A 26 10.13 2.89 6.62
CA LEU A 26 9.34 4.11 6.44
C LEU A 26 8.78 4.57 7.78
N CYS A 27 8.89 5.87 7.98
CA CYS A 27 8.58 6.60 9.19
C CYS A 27 7.15 6.49 9.71
N ASP A 28 6.20 6.16 8.83
CA ASP A 28 4.82 5.92 9.18
C ASP A 28 4.19 4.93 8.18
N THR A 29 3.17 4.22 8.64
CA THR A 29 2.42 3.21 7.88
C THR A 29 1.66 3.80 6.69
N ARG A 30 1.20 5.06 6.81
CA ARG A 30 0.47 5.77 5.74
C ARG A 30 1.34 5.93 4.50
N ARG A 31 2.57 6.41 4.66
CA ARG A 31 3.57 6.57 3.61
C ARG A 31 3.94 5.23 3.02
N ALA A 32 4.05 4.18 3.83
CA ALA A 32 4.26 2.83 3.34
C ALA A 32 3.15 2.39 2.39
N ILE A 33 1.88 2.56 2.79
CA ILE A 33 0.74 2.28 1.90
C ILE A 33 0.83 3.11 0.62
N VAL A 34 1.07 4.42 0.72
CA VAL A 34 1.13 5.30 -0.46
C VAL A 34 2.23 4.87 -1.43
N ILE A 35 3.45 4.67 -0.93
CA ILE A 35 4.61 4.31 -1.76
C ILE A 35 4.41 2.94 -2.40
N LEU A 36 3.99 1.94 -1.62
CA LEU A 36 3.82 0.58 -2.14
C LEU A 36 2.70 0.51 -3.19
N ASN A 37 1.58 1.22 -2.99
CA ASN A 37 0.49 1.24 -3.96
C ASN A 37 0.85 2.00 -5.24
N ILE A 38 1.61 3.10 -5.15
CA ILE A 38 2.16 3.78 -6.34
C ILE A 38 3.12 2.86 -7.10
N LEU A 39 4.05 2.22 -6.39
CA LEU A 39 4.99 1.27 -7.00
C LEU A 39 4.25 0.12 -7.68
N THR A 40 3.21 -0.40 -7.05
CA THR A 40 2.36 -1.46 -7.60
C THR A 40 1.73 -1.04 -8.92
N MET A 41 1.16 0.16 -9.00
CA MET A 41 0.59 0.66 -10.26
C MET A 41 1.65 0.87 -11.34
N ILE A 42 2.83 1.39 -10.97
CA ILE A 42 3.97 1.56 -11.90
C ILE A 42 4.40 0.23 -12.53
N LEU A 43 4.30 -0.87 -11.79
CA LEU A 43 4.62 -2.21 -12.29
C LEU A 43 3.45 -2.87 -13.03
N ALA A 44 2.22 -2.72 -12.54
CA ALA A 44 1.04 -3.35 -13.10
C ALA A 44 0.62 -2.77 -14.47
N ILE A 45 0.73 -1.44 -14.65
CA ILE A 45 0.32 -0.78 -15.90
C ILE A 45 1.16 -1.26 -17.10
N PRO A 46 2.51 -1.24 -17.06
CA PRO A 46 3.32 -1.81 -18.13
C PRO A 46 3.07 -3.30 -18.37
N ALA A 47 2.79 -4.07 -17.31
CA ALA A 47 2.47 -5.48 -17.43
C ALA A 47 1.18 -5.69 -18.25
N ILE A 48 0.10 -4.94 -17.97
CA ILE A 48 -1.12 -4.97 -18.78
C ILE A 48 -0.82 -4.60 -20.24
N LEU A 49 -0.08 -3.51 -20.47
CA LEU A 49 0.25 -3.08 -21.83
C LEU A 49 1.06 -4.13 -22.60
N LEU A 50 1.97 -4.82 -21.92
CA LEU A 50 2.72 -5.93 -22.50
C LEU A 50 1.78 -7.09 -22.87
N TRP A 51 0.88 -7.48 -21.97
CA TRP A 51 -0.09 -8.55 -22.23
C TRP A 51 -1.05 -8.23 -23.37
N VAL A 52 -1.51 -6.97 -23.47
CA VAL A 52 -2.32 -6.50 -24.61
C VAL A 52 -1.55 -6.68 -25.92
N LYS A 53 -0.31 -6.18 -25.99
CA LYS A 53 0.53 -6.32 -27.21
C LYS A 53 0.81 -7.78 -27.58
N LEU A 54 1.07 -8.63 -26.59
CA LEU A 54 1.26 -10.07 -26.81
C LEU A 54 -0.02 -10.73 -27.35
N SER A 55 -1.18 -10.32 -26.84
CA SER A 55 -2.47 -10.84 -27.32
C SER A 55 -2.78 -10.43 -28.75
N GLU A 56 -2.47 -9.19 -29.13
CA GLU A 56 -2.64 -8.69 -30.51
C GLU A 56 -1.70 -9.44 -31.48
N ALA A 57 -0.45 -9.66 -31.06
CA ALA A 57 0.50 -10.46 -31.83
C ALA A 57 0.05 -11.91 -31.98
N ALA A 58 -0.48 -12.53 -30.92
CA ALA A 58 -1.01 -13.88 -30.94
C ALA A 58 -2.25 -14.03 -31.86
N LYS A 59 -3.05 -12.96 -32.02
CA LYS A 59 -4.18 -12.93 -32.97
C LYS A 59 -3.76 -12.64 -34.42
N GLY A 60 -2.49 -12.32 -34.67
CA GLY A 60 -2.01 -11.91 -35.99
C GLY A 60 -2.49 -10.51 -36.42
N GLU A 61 -2.93 -9.68 -35.47
CA GLU A 61 -3.49 -8.34 -35.74
C GLU A 61 -2.40 -7.26 -35.88
N THR A 62 -1.14 -7.57 -35.53
CA THR A 62 -0.02 -6.63 -35.55
C THR A 62 0.69 -6.60 -36.90
N LYS A 63 0.35 -5.62 -37.75
CA LYS A 63 1.04 -5.37 -39.03
C LYS A 63 2.53 -4.97 -38.91
N HIS A 64 3.03 -4.71 -37.71
CA HIS A 64 4.37 -4.15 -37.47
C HIS A 64 5.19 -4.83 -36.35
N SER A 65 4.76 -5.94 -35.78
CA SER A 65 5.55 -6.61 -34.72
C SER A 65 6.40 -7.73 -35.32
N ASN A 66 7.73 -7.63 -35.20
CA ASN A 66 8.68 -8.72 -35.51
C ASN A 66 8.62 -9.89 -34.49
N ILE A 67 7.51 -10.04 -33.76
CA ILE A 67 7.35 -11.07 -32.73
C ILE A 67 6.90 -12.35 -33.44
N GLN A 68 7.83 -13.28 -33.66
CA GLN A 68 7.50 -14.62 -34.13
C GLN A 68 7.12 -15.48 -32.91
N LEU A 69 5.83 -15.78 -32.76
CA LEU A 69 5.31 -16.66 -31.72
C LEU A 69 5.18 -18.08 -32.26
N THR A 70 5.60 -19.08 -31.48
CA THR A 70 5.29 -20.48 -31.80
C THR A 70 3.80 -20.77 -31.58
N PRO A 71 3.23 -21.80 -32.23
CA PRO A 71 1.83 -22.18 -32.01
C PRO A 71 1.50 -22.45 -30.54
N GLU A 72 2.45 -23.04 -29.80
CA GLU A 72 2.32 -23.32 -28.37
C GLU A 72 2.26 -22.01 -27.56
N GLN A 73 3.12 -21.04 -27.89
CA GLN A 73 3.12 -19.72 -27.24
C GLN A 73 1.83 -18.96 -27.51
N THR A 74 1.32 -19.00 -28.74
CA THR A 74 0.05 -18.37 -29.13
C THR A 74 -1.12 -18.94 -28.32
N SER A 75 -1.22 -20.28 -28.22
CA SER A 75 -2.26 -20.94 -27.45
C SER A 75 -2.21 -20.57 -25.96
N MET A 76 -1.00 -20.58 -25.38
CA MET A 76 -0.76 -20.18 -23.99
C MET A 76 -1.14 -18.71 -23.74
N ILE A 77 -0.72 -17.79 -24.60
CA ILE A 77 -1.03 -16.35 -24.45
C ILE A 77 -2.54 -16.13 -24.53
N LEU A 78 -3.23 -16.71 -25.52
CA LEU A 78 -4.67 -16.50 -25.69
C LEU A 78 -5.50 -17.08 -24.56
N SER A 79 -5.10 -18.22 -24.00
CA SER A 79 -5.78 -18.83 -22.84
C SER A 79 -5.52 -18.08 -21.53
N THR A 80 -4.31 -17.54 -21.35
CA THR A 80 -3.90 -16.89 -20.09
C THR A 80 -4.23 -15.39 -20.07
N TYR A 81 -4.39 -14.76 -21.23
CA TYR A 81 -4.61 -13.31 -21.35
C TYR A 81 -5.78 -12.76 -20.52
N PRO A 82 -7.00 -13.35 -20.54
CA PRO A 82 -8.12 -12.82 -19.76
C PRO A 82 -7.85 -12.82 -18.26
N GLU A 83 -7.15 -13.85 -17.77
CA GLU A 83 -6.79 -13.99 -16.37
C GLU A 83 -5.75 -12.95 -15.95
N MET A 84 -4.69 -12.76 -16.74
CA MET A 84 -3.67 -11.74 -16.45
C MET A 84 -4.27 -10.33 -16.46
N LEU A 85 -5.20 -10.05 -17.39
CA LEU A 85 -5.90 -8.77 -17.42
C LEU A 85 -6.77 -8.57 -16.16
N ALA A 86 -7.45 -9.61 -15.70
CA ALA A 86 -8.24 -9.56 -14.46
C ALA A 86 -7.35 -9.33 -13.23
N THR A 87 -6.25 -10.09 -13.11
CA THR A 87 -5.30 -10.01 -11.98
C THR A 87 -4.69 -8.62 -11.85
N TYR A 88 -4.15 -8.06 -12.94
CA TYR A 88 -3.58 -6.72 -12.90
C TYR A 88 -4.64 -5.63 -12.80
N GLY A 89 -5.82 -5.84 -13.40
CA GLY A 89 -6.96 -4.93 -13.27
C GLY A 89 -7.43 -4.78 -11.83
N ILE A 90 -7.64 -5.89 -11.13
CA ILE A 90 -7.99 -5.92 -9.69
C ILE A 90 -6.89 -5.23 -8.89
N THR A 91 -5.62 -5.52 -9.19
CA THR A 91 -4.46 -4.92 -8.53
C THR A 91 -4.45 -3.39 -8.64
N ILE A 92 -4.71 -2.84 -9.83
CA ILE A 92 -4.77 -1.38 -10.04
C ILE A 92 -5.96 -0.78 -9.28
N VAL A 93 -7.14 -1.39 -9.36
CA VAL A 93 -8.33 -0.90 -8.66
C VAL A 93 -8.12 -0.92 -7.14
N ALA A 94 -7.59 -2.01 -6.59
CA ALA A 94 -7.25 -2.12 -5.18
C ALA A 94 -6.25 -1.04 -4.77
N SER A 95 -5.23 -0.78 -5.60
CA SER A 95 -4.22 0.24 -5.33
C SER A 95 -4.81 1.65 -5.27
N LEU A 96 -5.72 1.98 -6.18
CA LEU A 96 -6.43 3.26 -6.19
C LEU A 96 -7.31 3.42 -4.95
N ILE A 97 -8.05 2.38 -4.57
CA ILE A 97 -8.88 2.39 -3.35
C ILE A 97 -8.01 2.56 -2.11
N ALA A 98 -6.87 1.85 -2.03
CA ALA A 98 -5.93 1.97 -0.92
C ALA A 98 -5.33 3.38 -0.80
N LEU A 99 -4.96 4.00 -1.93
CA LEU A 99 -4.47 5.38 -1.97
C LEU A 99 -5.52 6.39 -1.49
N CYS A 100 -6.77 6.24 -1.94
CA CYS A 100 -7.86 7.08 -1.48
C CYS A 100 -8.15 6.86 0.01
N GLY A 101 -8.12 5.60 0.47
CA GLY A 101 -8.29 5.24 1.88
C GLY A 101 -7.21 5.82 2.77
N ALA A 102 -5.94 5.73 2.38
CA ALA A 102 -4.81 6.30 3.11
C ALA A 102 -4.84 7.83 3.12
N SER A 103 -5.32 8.45 2.04
CA SER A 103 -5.45 9.91 1.94
C SER A 103 -6.54 10.46 2.87
N HIS A 104 -7.62 9.71 3.07
CA HIS A 104 -8.77 10.10 3.89
C HIS A 104 -8.81 9.45 5.28
N PHE A 105 -7.81 8.65 5.65
CA PHE A 105 -7.80 7.84 6.88
C PHE A 105 -9.07 6.97 7.00
N SER A 106 -9.56 6.45 5.86
CA SER A 106 -10.81 5.69 5.76
C SER A 106 -10.56 4.19 5.90
N MET A 107 -10.88 3.64 7.07
CA MET A 107 -10.84 2.20 7.33
C MET A 107 -11.60 1.34 6.30
N PRO A 108 -12.87 1.63 5.93
CA PRO A 108 -13.61 0.75 5.03
C PRO A 108 -12.97 0.68 3.64
N MET A 109 -12.36 1.77 3.16
CA MET A 109 -11.65 1.76 1.88
C MET A 109 -10.41 0.86 1.94
N ILE A 110 -9.62 0.96 3.02
CA ILE A 110 -8.45 0.09 3.20
C ILE A 110 -8.86 -1.38 3.34
N GLN A 111 -9.95 -1.68 4.04
CA GLN A 111 -10.49 -3.05 4.15
C GLN A 111 -10.92 -3.60 2.79
N VAL A 112 -11.63 -2.81 1.98
CA VAL A 112 -12.01 -3.21 0.61
C VAL A 112 -10.77 -3.48 -0.24
N ALA A 113 -9.76 -2.60 -0.20
CA ALA A 113 -8.52 -2.83 -0.91
C ALA A 113 -7.80 -4.11 -0.46
N ALA A 114 -7.70 -4.35 0.85
CA ALA A 114 -7.11 -5.56 1.41
C ALA A 114 -7.87 -6.83 0.97
N PHE A 115 -9.21 -6.78 0.93
CA PHE A 115 -10.03 -7.88 0.45
C PHE A 115 -9.81 -8.16 -1.04
N LEU A 116 -9.65 -7.12 -1.86
CA LEU A 116 -9.33 -7.28 -3.29
C LEU A 116 -7.95 -7.92 -3.50
N TYR A 117 -6.93 -7.54 -2.70
CA TYR A 117 -5.63 -8.21 -2.75
C TYR A 117 -5.70 -9.68 -2.34
N LEU A 118 -6.48 -10.01 -1.32
CA LEU A 118 -6.71 -11.41 -0.93
C LEU A 118 -7.44 -12.21 -2.02
N GLY A 119 -8.43 -11.60 -2.68
CA GLY A 119 -9.11 -12.20 -3.82
C GLY A 119 -8.17 -12.45 -5.00
N GLN A 120 -7.31 -11.49 -5.32
CA GLN A 120 -6.27 -11.63 -6.34
C GLN A 120 -5.28 -12.74 -6.00
N MET A 121 -4.83 -12.82 -4.75
CA MET A 121 -3.97 -13.92 -4.27
C MET A 121 -4.66 -15.27 -4.42
N GLY A 122 -5.97 -15.36 -4.13
CA GLY A 122 -6.75 -16.59 -4.33
C GLY A 122 -6.78 -17.05 -5.79
N LEU A 123 -6.93 -16.12 -6.74
CA LEU A 123 -6.86 -16.39 -8.17
C LEU A 123 -5.46 -16.89 -8.57
N SER A 124 -4.40 -16.20 -8.13
CA SER A 124 -3.02 -16.63 -8.40
C SER A 124 -2.72 -18.02 -7.85
N ILE A 125 -3.15 -18.31 -6.61
CA ILE A 125 -2.96 -19.63 -5.99
C ILE A 125 -3.60 -20.72 -6.84
N TRP A 126 -4.86 -20.52 -7.25
CA TRP A 126 -5.56 -21.46 -8.12
C TRP A 126 -4.78 -21.70 -9.41
N GLN A 127 -4.32 -20.64 -10.08
CA GLN A 127 -3.58 -20.71 -11.32
C GLN A 127 -2.28 -21.52 -11.19
N TYR A 128 -1.46 -21.21 -10.17
CA TYR A 128 -0.18 -21.89 -9.99
C TYR A 128 -0.31 -23.33 -9.55
N LEU A 129 -1.40 -23.69 -8.87
CA LEU A 129 -1.72 -25.09 -8.57
C LEU A 129 -2.05 -25.87 -9.84
N VAL A 130 -2.83 -25.30 -10.77
CA VAL A 130 -3.16 -25.95 -12.05
C VAL A 130 -1.90 -26.10 -12.93
N LEU A 131 -0.99 -25.13 -12.89
CA LEU A 131 0.26 -25.15 -13.66
C LEU A 131 1.40 -25.94 -12.98
N GLU A 132 1.15 -26.56 -11.83
CA GLU A 132 2.15 -27.27 -11.01
C GLU A 132 3.43 -26.46 -10.70
N ASN A 133 3.31 -25.12 -10.68
CA ASN A 133 4.44 -24.21 -10.53
C ASN A 133 4.59 -23.74 -9.08
N TRP A 134 5.06 -24.65 -8.22
CA TRP A 134 5.23 -24.42 -6.79
C TRP A 134 6.18 -23.27 -6.44
N PHE A 135 7.21 -23.04 -7.26
CA PHE A 135 8.15 -21.93 -7.05
C PHE A 135 7.46 -20.58 -7.26
N ALA A 136 6.73 -20.42 -8.36
CA ALA A 136 5.99 -19.18 -8.63
C ALA A 136 4.91 -18.92 -7.58
N LEU A 137 4.22 -19.97 -7.12
CA LEU A 137 3.26 -19.89 -6.02
C LEU A 137 3.91 -19.32 -4.75
N GLY A 138 5.06 -19.85 -4.35
CA GLY A 138 5.76 -19.41 -3.15
C GLY A 138 6.20 -17.94 -3.23
N VAL A 139 6.69 -17.52 -4.40
CA VAL A 139 7.07 -16.12 -4.64
C VAL A 139 5.86 -15.20 -4.58
N ASP A 140 4.76 -15.54 -5.26
CA ASP A 140 3.57 -14.69 -5.32
C ASP A 140 2.96 -14.51 -3.93
N VAL A 141 2.72 -15.60 -3.20
CA VAL A 141 2.19 -15.55 -1.83
C VAL A 141 3.10 -14.73 -0.91
N GLY A 142 4.42 -14.93 -0.99
CA GLY A 142 5.39 -14.17 -0.20
C GLY A 142 5.32 -12.67 -0.46
N VAL A 143 5.22 -12.28 -1.74
CA VAL A 143 5.09 -10.87 -2.15
C VAL A 143 3.74 -10.29 -1.73
N THR A 144 2.64 -11.02 -1.89
CA THR A 144 1.32 -10.55 -1.46
C THR A 144 1.27 -10.33 0.05
N LEU A 145 1.82 -11.24 0.87
CA LEU A 145 1.86 -11.08 2.32
C LEU A 145 2.65 -9.84 2.74
N LEU A 146 3.78 -9.58 2.06
CA LEU A 146 4.59 -8.38 2.26
C LEU A 146 3.79 -7.10 1.95
N TRP A 147 2.88 -7.16 0.97
CA TRP A 147 2.01 -6.07 0.56
C TRP A 147 0.79 -5.88 1.46
N ILE A 148 0.23 -6.96 2.00
CA ILE A 148 -0.92 -6.91 2.92
C ILE A 148 -0.50 -6.40 4.30
N TYR A 149 0.72 -6.71 4.75
CA TYR A 149 1.24 -6.28 6.05
C TYR A 149 1.03 -4.78 6.36
N PRO A 150 1.47 -3.81 5.53
CA PRO A 150 1.25 -2.38 5.80
C PRO A 150 -0.23 -2.01 5.88
N HIS A 151 -1.12 -2.69 5.13
CA HIS A 151 -2.57 -2.45 5.21
C HIS A 151 -3.13 -2.92 6.56
N ALA A 152 -2.71 -4.09 7.03
CA ALA A 152 -3.12 -4.62 8.34
C ALA A 152 -2.63 -3.74 9.49
N VAL A 153 -1.36 -3.31 9.46
CA VAL A 153 -0.81 -2.40 10.49
C VAL A 153 -1.53 -1.06 10.46
N PHE A 154 -1.76 -0.47 9.28
CA PHE A 154 -2.49 0.80 9.17
C PHE A 154 -3.92 0.70 9.71
N LEU A 155 -4.64 -0.38 9.42
CA LEU A 155 -5.98 -0.61 9.99
C LEU A 155 -5.95 -0.68 11.51
N TRP A 156 -4.99 -1.41 12.08
CA TRP A 156 -4.80 -1.49 13.52
C TRP A 156 -4.44 -0.12 14.12
N GLU A 157 -3.64 0.70 13.44
CA GLU A 157 -3.28 2.05 13.90
C GLU A 157 -4.43 3.05 13.85
N LEU A 158 -5.30 2.94 12.84
CA LEU A 158 -6.54 3.71 12.78
C LEU A 158 -7.47 3.30 13.93
N ASP A 159 -7.61 2.01 14.21
CA ASP A 159 -8.55 1.47 15.21
C ASP A 159 -8.11 1.79 16.63
N SER A 160 -6.81 1.68 16.90
CA SER A 160 -6.21 2.04 18.18
C SER A 160 -6.09 3.55 18.41
N GLY A 161 -6.45 4.39 17.43
CA GLY A 161 -6.33 5.84 17.48
C GLY A 161 -4.88 6.35 17.49
N VAL A 162 -3.90 5.48 17.20
CA VAL A 162 -2.48 5.82 17.07
C VAL A 162 -2.29 6.79 15.91
N LEU A 163 -2.96 6.48 14.79
CA LEU A 163 -2.90 7.26 13.57
C LEU A 163 -4.27 7.87 13.30
N THR A 164 -4.36 9.19 13.39
CA THR A 164 -5.55 9.97 13.05
C THR A 164 -5.12 11.17 12.21
N LYS A 165 -6.06 11.80 11.50
CA LYS A 165 -5.77 13.02 10.75
C LYS A 165 -5.12 14.10 11.64
N LEU A 166 -5.62 14.25 12.87
CA LEU A 166 -5.15 15.23 13.84
C LEU A 166 -3.77 14.88 14.42
N SER A 167 -3.43 13.59 14.60
CA SER A 167 -2.10 13.19 15.07
C SER A 167 -1.05 13.20 13.95
N TYR A 168 -1.48 13.13 12.68
CA TYR A 168 -0.60 13.10 11.52
C TYR A 168 -0.10 14.49 11.07
N GLU A 169 -0.96 15.52 11.11
CA GLU A 169 -0.62 16.88 10.62
C GLU A 169 0.47 17.62 11.43
N PRO A 170 0.53 17.57 12.77
CA PRO A 170 1.54 18.30 13.55
C PRO A 170 2.89 17.57 13.66
N HIS A 171 2.94 16.27 13.37
CA HIS A 171 4.14 15.48 13.58
C HIS A 171 4.32 14.45 12.44
N CYS A 172 5.13 14.79 11.44
CA CYS A 172 5.91 13.76 10.76
C CYS A 172 6.97 13.26 11.77
N ILE A 173 6.56 12.34 12.65
CA ILE A 173 7.22 11.93 13.92
C ILE A 173 8.63 11.35 13.73
N CYS A 174 9.11 11.11 12.51
CA CYS A 174 10.52 10.73 12.30
C CYS A 174 11.54 11.84 12.62
N CYS A 175 11.11 13.10 12.66
CA CYS A 175 12.01 14.22 12.97
C CYS A 175 11.86 14.76 14.40
N SER A 176 11.02 14.17 15.27
CA SER A 176 10.76 14.72 16.61
C SER A 176 11.81 14.36 17.67
N ASN A 177 12.79 13.50 17.37
CA ASN A 177 13.90 13.25 18.29
C ASN A 177 14.96 14.36 18.28
N SER A 178 14.90 15.33 17.36
CA SER A 178 15.70 16.57 17.47
C SER A 178 15.03 17.66 18.31
N GLY A 179 13.70 17.57 18.52
CA GLY A 179 12.94 18.52 19.33
C GLY A 179 13.00 18.24 20.84
N GLN A 180 13.00 16.97 21.26
CA GLN A 180 13.13 16.63 22.68
C GLN A 180 14.51 16.98 23.25
N ILE A 181 15.57 16.90 22.43
CA ILE A 181 16.91 17.37 22.81
C ILE A 181 16.91 18.90 22.91
N ALA A 182 16.21 19.62 22.03
CA ALA A 182 16.13 21.08 22.10
C ALA A 182 15.38 21.55 23.36
N ASP A 183 14.28 20.88 23.74
CA ASP A 183 13.51 21.22 24.94
C ASP A 183 14.27 20.87 26.23
N GLU A 184 14.97 19.72 26.31
CA GLU A 184 15.84 19.39 27.45
C GLU A 184 17.06 20.32 27.56
N VAL A 185 17.65 20.71 26.42
CA VAL A 185 18.77 21.66 26.39
C VAL A 185 18.30 23.06 26.81
N GLN A 186 17.14 23.51 26.36
CA GLN A 186 16.58 24.82 26.74
C GLN A 186 16.16 24.87 28.22
N GLU A 187 15.63 23.76 28.78
CA GLU A 187 15.35 23.66 30.21
C GLU A 187 16.64 23.63 31.05
N THR A 188 17.72 23.03 30.54
CA THR A 188 19.04 23.01 31.21
C THR A 188 19.72 24.38 31.18
N PHE A 189 19.64 25.14 30.08
CA PHE A 189 20.22 26.48 29.96
C PHE A 189 19.41 27.59 30.66
N SER A 190 18.17 27.33 31.08
CA SER A 190 17.37 28.28 31.89
C SER A 190 17.57 28.11 33.41
N LYS A 191 18.22 27.02 33.83
CA LYS A 191 18.52 26.70 35.24
C LYS A 191 19.98 26.99 35.63
N VAL A 192 20.77 27.57 34.73
CA VAL A 192 22.13 28.09 34.95
C VAL A 192 22.10 29.60 34.76
#